data_AF-A0A7K3YC10-F1
#
_entry.id   AF-A0A7K3YC10-F1
#
_cell.length_a   1.000
_cell.length_b   1.000
_cell.length_c   1.000
_cell.angle_alpha   90.00
_cell.angle_beta   90.00
_cell.angle_gamma   90.00
#
_symmetry.space_group_name_H-M   'P 1'
#
loop_
_entity.id
_entity.type
_entity.pdbx_description
1 polymer ?
#
loop_
_entity_poly.entity_id
_entity_poly.type
_entity_poly.pdbx_seq_one_letter_code
_entity_poly.pdbx_strand_id
1 'polypeptide(L)'
;CIHSCPYHLLKSEYDHYQITVGGRRGSDPRVGRELISVETEEEVVEVIDRIVYWVYRSAWSGRFLADQLDEIGYEKFREEIQKEFGSKEQVAEG
;
A
#
# COMPACT_ATOMS: atom_id res chain seq x y z
N CYS A 1 -17.07 12.00 -10.77
CA CYS A 1 -18.41 12.32 -10.22
C CYS A 1 -18.40 12.97 -8.82
N ILE A 2 -17.32 12.92 -8.03
CA ILE A 2 -17.23 13.65 -6.74
C ILE A 2 -16.70 15.08 -6.96
N HIS A 3 -15.60 15.25 -7.71
CA HIS A 3 -15.01 16.56 -8.02
C HIS A 3 -15.87 17.47 -8.92
N SER A 4 -16.91 16.93 -9.56
CA SER A 4 -17.82 17.68 -10.44
C SER A 4 -19.15 18.00 -9.78
N CYS A 5 -19.36 17.64 -8.50
CA CYS A 5 -20.62 17.87 -7.80
C CYS A 5 -20.66 19.31 -7.25
N PRO A 6 -21.46 20.22 -7.83
CA PRO A 6 -21.51 21.63 -7.38
C PRO A 6 -22.15 21.79 -5.99
N TYR A 7 -22.80 20.75 -5.48
CA TYR A 7 -23.53 20.76 -4.21
C TYR A 7 -22.72 20.16 -3.05
N HIS A 8 -21.52 19.62 -3.29
CA HIS A 8 -20.65 19.00 -2.27
C HIS A 8 -21.39 18.00 -1.35
N LEU A 9 -22.46 17.36 -1.88
CA LEU A 9 -23.36 16.47 -1.14
C LEU A 9 -22.69 15.13 -0.81
N LEU A 10 -21.67 14.77 -1.58
CA LEU A 10 -20.80 13.62 -1.32
C LEU A 10 -19.63 14.11 -0.49
N LYS A 11 -19.73 13.96 0.84
CA LYS A 11 -18.57 14.06 1.72
C LYS A 11 -17.76 12.78 1.52
N SER A 12 -16.48 12.87 1.18
CA SER A 12 -15.60 11.71 1.37
C SER A 12 -15.58 11.48 2.88
N GLU A 13 -16.21 10.40 3.31
CA GLU A 13 -16.06 9.96 4.69
C GLU A 13 -14.61 9.49 4.83
N TYR A 14 -13.78 10.37 5.40
CA TYR A 14 -12.41 10.16 5.85
C TYR A 14 -11.35 10.04 4.74
N ASP A 15 -10.51 11.06 4.67
CA ASP A 15 -9.29 11.04 3.86
C ASP A 15 -8.33 10.02 4.47
N HIS A 16 -7.97 9.00 3.69
CA HIS A 16 -6.98 8.00 4.06
C HIS A 16 -5.93 7.89 2.96
N TYR A 17 -4.74 7.45 3.35
CA TYR A 17 -3.63 7.19 2.46
C TYR A 17 -3.60 5.72 2.10
N GLN A 18 -3.80 5.41 0.83
CA GLN A 18 -3.65 4.05 0.30
C GLN A 18 -2.22 3.81 -0.18
N ILE A 19 -1.52 2.87 0.45
CA ILE A 19 -0.14 2.53 0.13
C ILE A 19 -0.10 1.29 -0.76
N THR A 20 0.58 1.39 -1.90
CA THR A 20 0.76 0.30 -2.86
C THR A 20 2.24 0.09 -3.17
N VAL A 21 2.64 -1.16 -3.46
CA VAL A 21 4.04 -1.55 -3.66
C VAL A 21 4.20 -2.42 -4.92
N GLY A 22 5.36 -2.33 -5.58
CA GLY A 22 5.69 -3.16 -6.74
C GLY A 22 5.16 -2.65 -8.08
N GLY A 23 4.72 -1.40 -8.16
CA GLY A 23 4.39 -0.77 -9.43
C GLY A 23 5.63 -0.55 -10.29
N ARG A 24 5.53 -0.81 -11.60
CA ARG A 24 6.59 -0.52 -12.58
C ARG A 24 6.02 0.17 -13.81
N ARG A 25 6.70 1.24 -14.25
CA ARG A 25 6.49 1.87 -15.56
C ARG A 25 7.59 1.40 -16.53
N GLY A 26 7.27 1.29 -17.82
CA GLY A 26 8.21 0.86 -18.86
C GLY A 26 7.61 -0.16 -19.82
N SER A 27 8.48 -0.88 -20.53
CA SER A 27 8.08 -1.83 -21.59
C SER A 27 7.26 -3.03 -21.09
N ASP A 28 7.36 -3.37 -19.81
CA ASP A 28 6.52 -4.37 -19.15
C ASP A 28 5.90 -3.77 -17.87
N PRO A 29 4.80 -3.00 -18.01
CA PRO A 29 4.19 -2.30 -16.90
C PRO A 29 3.56 -3.27 -15.90
N ARG A 30 3.63 -2.91 -14.62
CA ARG A 30 2.99 -3.64 -13.52
C ARG A 30 2.26 -2.65 -12.63
N VAL A 31 1.02 -2.97 -12.29
CA VAL A 31 0.24 -2.22 -11.31
C VAL A 31 0.76 -2.58 -9.92
N GLY A 32 0.88 -1.58 -9.04
CA GLY A 32 1.23 -1.81 -7.64
C GLY A 32 0.17 -2.65 -6.94
N ARG A 33 0.60 -3.51 -6.02
CA ARG A 33 -0.30 -4.29 -5.16
C ARG A 33 -0.60 -3.50 -3.91
N GLU A 34 -1.83 -3.57 -3.44
CA GLU A 34 -2.29 -2.88 -2.24
C GLU A 34 -1.67 -3.52 -0.98
N LEU A 35 -1.04 -2.69 -0.16
CA LEU A 35 -0.41 -3.12 1.09
C LEU A 35 -1.34 -2.84 2.27
N ILE A 36 -1.65 -1.55 2.49
CA ILE A 36 -2.44 -1.05 3.62
C ILE A 36 -3.00 0.34 3.31
N SER A 37 -4.10 0.70 3.99
CA SER A 37 -4.59 2.08 4.10
C SER A 37 -4.38 2.59 5.52
N VAL A 38 -3.86 3.82 5.67
CA VAL A 38 -3.62 4.49 6.96
C VAL A 38 -4.27 5.87 6.97
N GLU A 39 -4.45 6.46 8.15
CA GLU A 39 -5.22 7.70 8.29
C GLU A 39 -4.32 8.94 8.39
N THR A 40 -3.11 8.78 8.92
CA THR A 40 -2.22 9.90 9.22
C THR A 40 -0.95 9.90 8.36
N GLU A 41 -0.37 11.09 8.16
CA GLU A 41 0.90 11.24 7.42
C GLU A 41 2.06 10.58 8.17
N GLU A 42 2.04 10.60 9.50
CA GLU A 42 3.04 9.94 10.34
C GLU A 42 3.05 8.43 10.11
N GLU A 43 1.88 7.79 10.10
CA GLU A 43 1.74 6.35 9.79
C GLU A 43 2.26 6.04 8.39
N VAL A 44 2.01 6.93 7.41
CA VAL A 44 2.58 6.76 6.06
C VAL A 44 4.09 6.69 6.13
N VAL A 45 4.75 7.61 6.83
CA VAL A 45 6.21 7.64 6.94
C VAL A 45 6.74 6.37 7.60
N GLU A 46 6.10 5.90 8.67
CA GLU A 46 6.48 4.67 9.37
C GLU A 46 6.33 3.42 8.48
N VAL A 47 5.21 3.31 7.75
CA VAL A 47 4.98 2.21 6.81
C VAL A 47 6.01 2.24 5.67
N ILE A 48 6.32 3.41 5.12
CA ILE A 48 7.33 3.56 4.07
C ILE A 48 8.71 3.13 4.56
N ASP A 49 9.13 3.54 5.75
CA ASP A 49 10.42 3.11 6.32
C ASP A 49 10.48 1.58 6.46
N ARG A 50 9.38 0.97 6.90
CA ARG A 50 9.28 -0.49 7.02
C ARG A 50 9.37 -1.21 5.69
N ILE A 51 8.72 -0.68 4.64
CA ILE A 51 8.83 -1.19 3.27
C ILE A 51 10.28 -1.10 2.78
N VAL A 52 10.92 0.06 2.94
CA VAL A 52 12.30 0.28 2.49
C VAL A 52 13.25 -0.70 3.19
N TYR A 53 13.12 -0.86 4.50
CA TYR A 53 13.93 -1.81 5.26
C TYR A 53 13.72 -3.26 4.81
N TRP A 54 12.47 -3.68 4.58
CA TRP A 54 12.15 -5.01 4.09
C TRP A 54 12.73 -5.28 2.71
N VAL A 55 12.55 -4.34 1.77
CA VAL A 55 13.13 -4.42 0.42
C VAL A 55 14.64 -4.51 0.50
N TYR A 56 15.29 -3.67 1.31
CA TYR A 56 16.74 -3.69 1.47
C TYR A 56 17.27 -5.04 1.97
N ARG A 57 16.56 -5.69 2.91
CA ARG A 57 16.99 -6.97 3.49
C ARG A 57 16.65 -8.21 2.65
N SER A 58 15.55 -8.15 1.89
CA SER A 58 15.00 -9.34 1.25
C SER A 58 15.19 -9.36 -0.27
N ALA A 59 15.32 -8.19 -0.92
CA ALA A 59 15.40 -8.10 -2.36
C ALA A 59 16.80 -8.43 -2.90
N TRP A 60 16.83 -9.07 -4.06
CA TRP A 60 18.04 -9.31 -4.82
C TRP A 60 18.39 -8.13 -5.71
N SER A 61 19.64 -7.68 -5.61
CA SER A 61 20.21 -6.65 -6.47
C SER A 61 20.13 -7.05 -7.95
N GLY A 62 19.78 -6.11 -8.82
CA GLY A 62 19.74 -6.31 -10.27
C GLY A 62 18.42 -6.88 -10.82
N ARG A 63 17.45 -7.18 -9.96
CA ARG A 63 16.07 -7.50 -10.36
C ARG A 63 15.11 -6.39 -9.93
N PHE A 64 14.04 -6.18 -10.68
CA PHE A 64 13.00 -5.23 -10.27
C PHE A 64 12.21 -5.79 -9.09
N LEU A 65 11.80 -4.91 -8.17
CA LEU A 65 10.99 -5.31 -7.02
C LEU A 65 9.69 -5.99 -7.46
N ALA A 66 9.03 -5.43 -8.49
CA ALA A 66 7.78 -5.94 -9.05
C ALA A 66 7.83 -7.43 -9.46
N ASP A 67 9.00 -7.90 -9.92
CA ASP A 67 9.17 -9.26 -10.43
C ASP A 67 9.51 -10.27 -9.32
N GLN A 68 9.95 -9.79 -8.15
CA GLN A 68 10.43 -10.65 -7.06
C GLN A 68 9.56 -10.60 -5.81
N LEU A 69 8.50 -9.77 -5.77
CA LEU A 69 7.62 -9.60 -4.60
C LEU A 69 7.15 -10.95 -4.01
N ASP A 70 6.69 -11.86 -4.87
CA ASP A 70 6.21 -13.18 -4.43
C ASP A 70 7.35 -14.04 -3.85
N GLU A 71 8.54 -13.97 -4.46
CA GLU A 71 9.73 -14.71 -4.02
C GLU A 71 10.27 -14.20 -2.67
N ILE A 72 10.20 -12.88 -2.43
CA ILE A 72 10.66 -12.25 -1.18
C ILE A 72 9.60 -12.26 -0.07
N GLY A 73 8.46 -12.92 -0.31
CA GLY A 73 7.44 -13.14 0.71
C GLY A 73 6.51 -11.96 0.95
N TYR A 74 6.09 -11.27 -0.11
CA TYR A 74 5.17 -10.13 -0.03
C TYR A 74 3.94 -10.39 0.86
N GLU A 75 3.29 -11.55 0.73
CA GLU A 75 2.05 -11.79 1.51
C GLU A 75 2.31 -11.80 3.01
N LYS A 76 3.42 -12.42 3.45
CA LYS A 76 3.80 -12.43 4.86
C LYS A 76 4.11 -11.01 5.35
N PHE A 77 4.84 -10.25 4.55
CA PHE A 77 5.14 -8.85 4.87
C PHE A 77 3.86 -8.01 4.96
N ARG A 78 2.92 -8.21 4.03
CA ARG A 78 1.60 -7.55 4.06
C ARG A 78 0.84 -7.87 5.33
N GLU A 79 0.77 -9.14 5.73
CA GLU A 79 0.14 -9.56 6.98
C GLU A 79 0.81 -8.93 8.22
N GLU A 80 2.15 -8.81 8.22
CA GLU A 80 2.89 -8.16 9.30
C GLU A 80 2.56 -6.66 9.39
N ILE A 81 2.61 -5.94 8.27
CA ILE A 81 2.26 -4.52 8.20
C ILE A 81 0.80 -4.28 8.62
N GLN A 82 -0.12 -5.14 8.19
CA GLN A 82 -1.53 -5.03 8.58
C GLN A 82 -1.76 -5.30 10.07
N LYS A 83 -0.94 -6.15 10.70
CA LYS A 83 -1.03 -6.35 12.16
C LYS A 83 -0.45 -5.18 12.95
N GLU A 84 0.57 -4.53 12.41
CA GLU A 84 1.28 -3.43 13.06
C GLU A 84 0.55 -2.08 12.91
N PHE A 85 0.03 -1.80 11.72
CA PHE A 85 -0.57 -0.50 11.35
C PHE A 85 -2.05 -0.58 10.98
N GLY A 86 -2.66 -1.77 10.99
CA GLY A 86 -4.07 -1.90 10.62
C GLY A 86 -5.00 -1.21 11.63
N SER A 87 -5.61 -0.10 11.22
CA SER A 87 -6.81 0.43 11.87
C SER A 87 -7.90 -0.65 11.86
N LYS A 88 -8.59 -0.82 12.99
CA LYS A 88 -9.68 -1.79 13.16
C LYS A 88 -10.88 -1.42 12.27
N GLU A 89 -10.85 -1.73 10.99
CA GLU A 89 -12.03 -1.67 10.13
C GLU A 89 -11.92 -2.73 9.01
N GLN A 90 -12.11 -3.99 9.41
CA GLN A 90 -12.52 -5.08 8.53
C GLN A 90 -13.54 -5.95 9.31
N VAL A 91 -14.70 -5.37 9.66
CA VAL A 91 -15.94 -6.12 9.93
C VAL A 91 -17.08 -5.46 9.16
N ALA A 92 -17.07 -5.60 7.84
CA ALA A 92 -18.15 -5.30 6.89
C ALA A 92 -17.58 -5.67 5.51
N GLU A 93 -18.05 -6.60 4.67
CA GLU A 93 -19.26 -7.40 4.46
C GLU A 93 -18.78 -8.61 3.60
N GLY A 94 -19.27 -9.85 3.65
CA GLY A 94 -20.39 -10.50 4.33
C GLY A 94 -20.36 -12.00 4.08
#